data_AF-A0A1E4K400-F1
#
_entry.id   AF-A0A1E4K400-F1
#
_cell.length_a   1.000
_cell.length_b   1.000
_cell.length_c   1.000
_cell.angle_alpha   90.00
_cell.angle_beta   90.00
_cell.angle_gamma   90.00
#
_symmetry.space_group_name_H-M   'P 1'
#
loop_
_entity.id
_entity.type
_entity.pdbx_description
1 polymer ?
#
loop_
_entity_poly.entity_id
_entity_poly.type
_entity_poly.pdbx_seq_one_letter_code
_entity_poly.pdbx_strand_id
1 'polypeptide(L)'
;MRRPFPVAAALLSVVALLAGCDRPSVPPAVAVPAASTVPAKIVPGVRVRPMALPESLANAATVPVAGTAVEKGRAPSAELDALRERLQALGFAPLSVDWSQLEAGEKRPESLLRAAGLLVWFDVETGAFPNEHDALLRELGTAAAGDLAGVVFEEIAPEPDTGGGRYRLNAYADGKRWSVDAQDYGDWYDVDAVLRLANALLRDRGSERRMLLLATEDQTAEVVVAPRAALAAALREGLLEAGDDEQARELGRAAEEVVRASVTKPAASAETPSTATAPAATAANEAAAAKNAAPARDAAPGEAH
;
A
#
# COMPACT_ATOMS: atom_id res chain seq x y z
N MET A 1 -29.17 4.37 -57.35
CA MET A 1 -27.70 4.26 -57.51
C MET A 1 -27.02 4.25 -56.14
N ARG A 2 -26.83 3.07 -55.56
CA ARG A 2 -25.82 2.73 -54.54
C ARG A 2 -25.56 1.24 -54.74
N ARG A 3 -24.33 0.87 -55.10
CA ARG A 3 -23.93 -0.54 -55.29
C ARG A 3 -23.37 -1.10 -53.97
N PRO A 4 -23.60 -2.38 -53.65
CA PRO A 4 -23.05 -3.03 -52.47
C PRO A 4 -21.58 -3.42 -52.67
N PHE A 5 -20.79 -3.37 -51.59
CA PHE A 5 -19.45 -3.96 -51.53
C PHE A 5 -19.57 -5.48 -51.29
N PRO A 6 -18.88 -6.34 -52.06
CA PRO A 6 -18.77 -7.75 -51.74
C PRO A 6 -17.57 -8.01 -50.80
N VAL A 7 -17.83 -8.80 -49.76
CA VAL A 7 -16.84 -9.50 -48.94
C VAL A 7 -16.28 -10.64 -49.79
N ALA A 8 -14.96 -10.66 -50.01
CA ALA A 8 -14.27 -11.77 -50.65
C ALA A 8 -13.31 -12.42 -49.65
N ALA A 9 -13.58 -13.70 -49.39
CA ALA A 9 -12.73 -14.63 -48.69
C ALA A 9 -11.46 -14.95 -49.50
N ALA A 10 -10.34 -15.13 -48.80
CA ALA A 10 -9.16 -15.78 -49.36
C ALA A 10 -8.59 -16.77 -48.32
N LEU A 11 -9.02 -18.02 -48.45
CA LEU A 11 -8.28 -19.20 -48.04
C LEU A 11 -7.22 -19.46 -49.13
N LEU A 12 -5.95 -19.54 -48.78
CA LEU A 12 -4.99 -20.31 -49.57
C LEU A 12 -3.94 -20.97 -48.68
N SER A 13 -3.93 -22.30 -48.75
CA SER A 13 -2.94 -23.22 -48.20
C SER A 13 -1.54 -22.95 -48.75
N VAL A 14 -0.53 -23.02 -47.89
CA VAL A 14 0.84 -23.40 -48.30
C VAL A 14 1.36 -24.41 -47.30
N VAL A 15 1.44 -25.67 -47.74
CA VAL A 15 2.19 -26.75 -47.10
C VAL A 15 3.29 -27.14 -48.07
N ALA A 16 4.48 -27.32 -47.49
CA ALA A 16 5.63 -28.12 -47.91
C ALA A 16 6.90 -27.41 -48.45
N LEU A 17 7.97 -27.76 -47.74
CA LEU A 17 9.35 -28.00 -48.17
C LEU A 17 10.27 -26.79 -48.29
N LEU A 18 11.14 -26.60 -47.29
CA LEU A 18 12.58 -26.74 -47.48
C LEU A 18 13.24 -27.21 -46.17
N ALA A 19 13.90 -28.36 -46.27
CA ALA A 19 14.84 -28.88 -45.30
C ALA A 19 16.16 -28.09 -45.36
N GLY A 20 16.83 -27.96 -44.22
CA GLY A 20 18.22 -27.48 -44.15
C GLY A 20 18.38 -26.21 -43.32
N CYS A 21 18.27 -26.33 -41.99
CA CYS A 21 18.92 -25.39 -41.09
C CYS A 21 19.93 -26.17 -40.26
N ASP A 22 21.19 -25.84 -40.49
CA ASP A 22 22.37 -26.33 -39.79
C ASP A 22 22.22 -26.25 -38.27
N ARG A 23 22.65 -27.32 -37.59
CA ARG A 23 22.86 -27.31 -36.15
C ARG A 23 23.96 -26.29 -35.82
N PRO A 24 23.78 -25.40 -34.83
CA PRO A 24 24.89 -24.61 -34.34
C PRO A 24 25.95 -25.54 -33.74
N SER A 25 27.18 -25.38 -34.21
CA SER A 25 28.38 -26.02 -33.68
C SER A 25 28.52 -25.67 -32.20
N VAL A 26 28.55 -26.69 -31.35
CA VAL A 26 28.87 -26.56 -29.92
C VAL A 26 30.37 -26.25 -29.83
N PRO A 27 30.78 -25.09 -29.28
CA PRO A 27 32.20 -24.82 -29.06
C PRO A 27 32.77 -25.82 -28.04
N PRO A 28 34.04 -26.25 -28.18
CA PRO A 28 34.67 -27.14 -27.23
C PRO A 28 34.72 -26.49 -25.84
N ALA A 29 34.47 -27.31 -24.81
CA ALA A 29 34.54 -26.93 -23.41
C ALA A 29 35.90 -26.29 -23.11
N VAL A 30 35.88 -25.00 -22.78
CA VAL A 30 37.04 -24.31 -22.20
C VAL A 30 37.23 -24.84 -20.80
N ALA A 31 38.40 -25.41 -20.53
CA ALA A 31 38.81 -25.87 -19.22
C ALA A 31 38.76 -24.69 -18.22
N VAL A 32 37.91 -24.84 -17.20
CA VAL A 32 37.85 -23.92 -16.06
C VAL A 32 39.15 -24.09 -15.25
N PRO A 33 39.98 -23.04 -15.07
CA PRO A 33 41.13 -23.14 -14.18
C PRO A 33 40.64 -23.34 -12.74
N ALA A 34 41.34 -24.23 -12.03
CA ALA A 34 41.09 -24.54 -10.63
C ALA A 34 40.97 -23.26 -9.78
N ALA A 35 39.96 -23.24 -8.91
CA ALA A 35 39.68 -22.16 -7.98
C ALA A 35 40.95 -21.80 -7.19
N SER A 36 41.48 -20.60 -7.44
CA SER A 36 42.48 -19.97 -6.58
C SER A 36 41.80 -19.59 -5.28
N THR A 37 42.12 -20.30 -4.20
CA THR A 37 41.79 -19.94 -2.83
C THR A 37 42.43 -18.60 -2.49
N VAL A 38 41.66 -17.52 -2.63
CA VAL A 38 42.00 -16.22 -2.04
C VAL A 38 41.68 -16.32 -0.54
N PRO A 39 42.66 -16.13 0.36
CA PRO A 39 42.37 -16.06 1.79
C PRO A 39 41.54 -14.81 2.05
N ALA A 40 40.29 -15.02 2.50
CA ALA A 40 39.45 -13.96 3.02
C ALA A 40 40.19 -13.31 4.21
N LYS A 41 40.68 -12.09 4.00
CA LYS A 41 41.24 -11.26 5.05
C LYS A 41 40.07 -10.77 5.89
N ILE A 42 39.73 -11.54 6.94
CA ILE A 42 38.77 -11.16 7.97
C ILE A 42 39.25 -9.82 8.55
N VAL A 43 38.48 -8.76 8.34
CA VAL A 43 38.68 -7.48 9.04
C VAL A 43 38.26 -7.69 10.49
N PRO A 44 39.19 -7.69 11.46
CA PRO A 44 38.83 -7.81 12.86
C PRO A 44 38.24 -6.47 13.32
N GLY A 45 36.95 -6.44 13.66
CA GLY A 45 36.36 -5.23 14.25
C GLY A 45 34.85 -5.06 14.13
N VAL A 46 34.18 -5.75 13.19
CA VAL A 46 32.71 -5.62 13.05
C VAL A 46 32.02 -6.53 14.06
N ARG A 47 31.69 -5.99 15.24
CA ARG A 47 30.75 -6.64 16.15
C ARG A 47 29.36 -6.54 15.54
N VAL A 48 28.90 -7.61 14.91
CA VAL A 48 27.47 -7.77 14.60
C VAL A 48 26.76 -7.94 15.94
N ARG A 49 26.11 -6.88 16.44
CA ARG A 49 25.22 -7.01 17.60
C ARG A 49 24.07 -7.92 17.19
N PRO A 50 23.72 -8.96 17.96
CA PRO A 50 22.41 -9.58 17.81
C PRO A 50 21.37 -8.50 18.13
N MET A 51 20.69 -8.01 17.09
CA MET A 51 19.62 -7.05 17.23
C MET A 51 18.40 -7.83 17.71
N ALA A 52 17.97 -7.56 18.95
CA ALA A 52 16.61 -7.88 19.35
C ALA A 52 15.70 -7.10 18.39
N LEU A 53 14.77 -7.80 17.74
CA LEU A 53 13.72 -7.16 16.95
C LEU A 53 13.02 -6.15 17.87
N PRO A 54 12.89 -4.86 17.49
CA PRO A 54 12.10 -3.94 18.27
C PRO A 54 10.65 -4.41 18.28
N GLU A 55 10.05 -4.58 19.46
CA GLU A 55 8.61 -4.80 19.65
C GLU A 55 7.74 -3.60 19.17
N SER A 56 8.37 -2.60 18.55
CA SER A 56 7.81 -1.28 18.20
C SER A 56 6.92 -1.27 16.95
N LEU A 57 6.90 -2.33 16.14
CA LEU A 57 5.96 -2.45 15.01
C LEU A 57 4.79 -3.39 15.30
N ALA A 58 4.78 -4.03 16.48
CA ALA A 58 3.72 -4.99 16.86
C ALA A 58 2.54 -4.34 17.63
N ASN A 59 2.56 -3.05 17.93
CA ASN A 59 1.58 -2.42 18.82
C ASN A 59 1.03 -1.08 18.29
N ALA A 60 0.11 -1.16 17.33
CA ALA A 60 -1.02 -0.22 17.32
C ALA A 60 -2.00 -0.67 18.41
N ALA A 61 -1.71 -0.33 19.66
CA ALA A 61 -2.57 -0.67 20.79
C ALA A 61 -3.89 0.11 20.69
N THR A 62 -4.92 -0.57 20.21
CA THR A 62 -6.31 -0.10 20.24
C THR A 62 -6.70 0.17 21.69
N VAL A 63 -7.12 1.40 22.00
CA VAL A 63 -7.74 1.72 23.29
C VAL A 63 -8.96 0.82 23.46
N PRO A 64 -9.06 0.00 24.53
CA PRO A 64 -10.18 -0.91 24.69
C PRO A 64 -11.44 -0.10 25.04
N VAL A 65 -12.23 0.23 24.03
CA VAL A 65 -13.64 0.58 24.24
C VAL A 65 -14.30 -0.67 24.81
N ALA A 66 -15.03 -0.53 25.92
CA ALA A 66 -15.77 -1.62 26.57
C ALA A 66 -16.88 -2.13 25.64
N GLY A 67 -16.50 -2.95 24.66
CA GLY A 67 -17.37 -3.57 23.67
C GLY A 67 -17.74 -4.98 24.09
N THR A 68 -19.04 -5.27 23.97
CA THR A 68 -19.65 -6.60 23.99
C THR A 68 -18.75 -7.66 23.34
N ALA A 69 -18.61 -8.81 24.01
CA ALA A 69 -17.84 -9.95 23.53
C ALA A 69 -18.10 -10.22 22.04
N VAL A 70 -17.11 -9.91 21.20
CA VAL A 70 -17.17 -10.14 19.76
C VAL A 70 -17.22 -11.64 19.53
N GLU A 71 -18.31 -12.14 18.94
CA GLU A 71 -18.44 -13.53 18.53
C GLU A 71 -17.35 -13.87 17.52
N LYS A 72 -16.22 -14.41 18.00
CA LYS A 72 -15.16 -14.97 17.14
C LYS A 72 -15.71 -16.21 16.43
N GLY A 73 -15.52 -16.25 15.10
CA GLY A 73 -15.79 -17.44 14.28
C GLY A 73 -17.11 -17.43 13.50
N ARG A 74 -17.68 -16.26 13.22
CA ARG A 74 -18.85 -16.17 12.33
C ARG A 74 -18.47 -16.58 10.91
N ALA A 75 -19.29 -17.43 10.29
CA ALA A 75 -19.14 -17.80 8.89
C ALA A 75 -19.15 -16.54 7.99
N PRO A 76 -18.36 -16.52 6.90
CA PRO A 76 -18.36 -15.41 5.96
C PRO A 76 -19.78 -15.14 5.44
N SER A 77 -20.07 -13.86 5.20
CA SER A 77 -21.29 -13.50 4.47
C SER A 77 -21.18 -14.00 3.03
N ALA A 78 -22.32 -14.31 2.39
CA ALA A 78 -22.34 -14.69 0.98
C ALA A 78 -21.70 -13.63 0.07
N GLU A 79 -21.71 -12.36 0.50
CA GLU A 79 -21.08 -11.24 -0.19
C GLU A 79 -19.55 -11.31 -0.12
N LEU A 80 -18.96 -11.62 1.05
CA LEU A 80 -17.51 -11.81 1.20
C LEU A 80 -17.02 -13.04 0.44
N ASP A 81 -17.81 -14.12 0.42
CA ASP A 81 -17.47 -15.28 -0.41
C ASP A 81 -17.49 -14.95 -1.90
N ALA A 82 -18.50 -14.21 -2.38
CA ALA A 82 -18.55 -13.76 -3.77
C ALA A 82 -17.37 -12.84 -4.12
N LEU A 83 -16.98 -11.94 -3.20
CA LEU A 83 -15.82 -11.08 -3.39
C LEU A 83 -14.51 -11.87 -3.42
N ARG A 84 -14.35 -12.86 -2.53
CA ARG A 84 -13.21 -13.80 -2.52
C ARG A 84 -13.11 -14.57 -3.83
N GLU A 85 -14.22 -15.13 -4.31
CA GLU A 85 -14.29 -15.85 -5.59
C GLU A 85 -13.92 -14.93 -6.77
N ARG A 86 -14.40 -13.68 -6.73
CA ARG A 86 -14.06 -12.67 -7.75
C ARG A 86 -12.56 -12.38 -7.76
N LEU A 87 -11.95 -12.11 -6.60
CA LEU A 87 -10.49 -11.90 -6.50
C LEU A 87 -9.70 -13.13 -6.99
N GLN A 88 -10.14 -14.34 -6.65
CA GLN A 88 -9.51 -15.58 -7.15
C GLN A 88 -9.60 -15.68 -8.68
N ALA A 89 -10.75 -15.35 -9.27
CA ALA A 89 -10.95 -15.34 -10.72
C ALA A 89 -10.04 -14.32 -11.43
N LEU A 90 -9.66 -13.23 -10.76
CA LEU A 90 -8.69 -12.25 -11.28
C LEU A 90 -7.23 -12.71 -11.17
N GLY A 91 -6.95 -13.81 -10.45
CA GLY A 91 -5.61 -14.38 -10.34
C GLY A 91 -4.91 -14.15 -9.01
N PHE A 92 -5.63 -13.76 -7.94
CA PHE A 92 -5.09 -13.72 -6.57
C PHE A 92 -4.99 -15.14 -5.94
N ALA A 93 -4.93 -16.21 -6.74
CA ALA A 93 -5.03 -17.58 -6.27
C ALA A 93 -3.68 -18.20 -5.89
N PRO A 94 -3.62 -19.03 -4.82
CA PRO A 94 -4.71 -19.32 -3.89
C PRO A 94 -4.93 -18.19 -2.86
N LEU A 95 -6.18 -17.74 -2.69
CA LEU A 95 -6.55 -16.76 -1.67
C LEU A 95 -7.05 -17.50 -0.41
N SER A 96 -6.14 -17.76 0.53
CA SER A 96 -6.44 -18.44 1.80
C SER A 96 -6.73 -17.41 2.88
N VAL A 97 -8.01 -17.15 3.13
CA VAL A 97 -8.46 -16.09 4.06
C VAL A 97 -8.56 -16.62 5.49
N ASP A 98 -7.87 -15.99 6.44
CA ASP A 98 -8.14 -16.15 7.87
C ASP A 98 -9.35 -15.30 8.27
N TRP A 99 -10.53 -15.92 8.26
CA TRP A 99 -11.79 -15.26 8.61
C TRP A 99 -11.83 -14.69 10.03
N SER A 100 -10.95 -15.14 10.93
CA SER A 100 -10.89 -14.61 12.29
C SER A 100 -10.30 -13.20 12.39
N GLN A 101 -9.64 -12.74 11.32
CA GLN A 101 -9.05 -11.39 11.20
C GLN A 101 -10.04 -10.35 10.64
N LEU A 102 -11.24 -10.76 10.21
CA LEU A 102 -12.21 -9.83 9.64
C LEU A 102 -13.19 -9.31 10.68
N GLU A 103 -13.47 -8.01 10.62
CA GLU A 103 -14.50 -7.39 11.44
C GLU A 103 -15.91 -7.70 10.93
N ALA A 104 -16.89 -7.68 11.84
CA ALA A 104 -18.27 -7.94 11.48
C ALA A 104 -18.83 -6.85 10.56
N GLY A 105 -19.32 -7.25 9.38
CA GLY A 105 -19.86 -6.32 8.39
C GLY A 105 -18.80 -5.75 7.43
N GLU A 106 -17.54 -6.19 7.55
CA GLU A 106 -16.51 -5.88 6.57
C GLU A 106 -16.89 -6.45 5.19
N LYS A 107 -16.63 -5.66 4.15
CA LYS A 107 -16.98 -5.94 2.75
C LYS A 107 -15.91 -5.48 1.78
N ARG A 108 -14.83 -4.89 2.29
CA ARG A 108 -13.75 -4.34 1.49
C ARG A 108 -12.81 -5.44 0.99
N PRO A 109 -12.39 -5.40 -0.28
CA PRO A 109 -11.41 -6.34 -0.83
C PRO A 109 -10.06 -6.28 -0.12
N GLU A 110 -9.64 -5.11 0.35
CA GLU A 110 -8.42 -4.88 1.13
C GLU A 110 -8.38 -5.77 2.37
N SER A 111 -9.50 -5.89 3.07
CA SER A 111 -9.59 -6.70 4.29
C SER A 111 -9.46 -8.20 3.98
N LEU A 112 -10.00 -8.68 2.86
CA LEU A 112 -9.77 -10.06 2.41
C LEU A 112 -8.30 -10.30 2.03
N LEU A 113 -7.67 -9.34 1.34
CA LEU A 113 -6.26 -9.44 0.96
C LEU A 113 -5.34 -9.42 2.18
N ARG A 114 -5.66 -8.60 3.19
CA ARG A 114 -4.97 -8.54 4.49
C ARG A 114 -5.10 -9.86 5.23
N ALA A 115 -6.32 -10.38 5.38
CA ALA A 115 -6.59 -11.66 6.01
C ALA A 115 -5.97 -12.85 5.26
N ALA A 116 -5.59 -12.68 3.98
CA ALA A 116 -4.85 -13.66 3.20
C ALA A 116 -3.33 -13.46 3.19
N GLY A 117 -2.80 -12.48 3.92
CA GLY A 117 -1.37 -12.17 3.98
C GLY A 117 -0.80 -11.58 2.67
N LEU A 118 -1.67 -11.02 1.83
CA LEU A 118 -1.29 -10.39 0.55
C LEU A 118 -1.22 -8.86 0.64
N LEU A 119 -1.63 -8.27 1.76
CA LEU A 119 -1.60 -6.84 2.02
C LEU A 119 -0.81 -6.57 3.31
N VAL A 120 0.13 -5.63 3.22
CA VAL A 120 0.87 -5.08 4.37
C VAL A 120 0.29 -3.70 4.67
N TRP A 121 -0.05 -3.46 5.93
CA TRP A 121 -0.58 -2.19 6.42
C TRP A 121 0.34 -1.65 7.50
N PHE A 122 0.71 -0.38 7.42
CA PHE A 122 1.63 0.26 8.33
C PHE A 122 1.38 1.77 8.41
N ASP A 123 1.80 2.40 9.51
CA ASP A 123 1.86 3.86 9.62
C ASP A 123 3.05 4.39 8.80
N VAL A 124 2.83 5.46 8.04
CA VAL A 124 3.90 6.08 7.24
C VAL A 124 4.82 6.92 8.12
N GLU A 125 4.34 7.37 9.27
CA GLU A 125 5.14 7.97 10.34
C GLU A 125 5.84 6.87 11.15
N THR A 126 7.16 6.98 11.28
CA THR A 126 8.01 6.03 12.01
C THR A 126 8.26 6.46 13.44
N GLY A 127 8.17 7.78 13.72
CA GLY A 127 8.55 8.38 15.00
C GLY A 127 10.03 8.18 15.37
N ALA A 128 10.88 7.80 14.43
CA ALA A 128 12.27 7.43 14.65
C ALA A 128 13.21 8.03 13.58
N PHE A 129 14.50 8.08 13.89
CA PHE A 129 15.58 8.31 12.92
C PHE A 129 16.76 7.42 13.30
N PRO A 130 17.30 6.60 12.38
CA PRO A 130 16.82 6.39 11.01
C PRO A 130 15.42 5.75 10.94
N ASN A 131 14.76 5.87 9.80
CA ASN A 131 13.35 5.47 9.63
C ASN A 131 13.15 3.95 9.49
N GLU A 132 14.23 3.16 9.38
CA GLU A 132 14.17 1.68 9.25
C GLU A 132 13.45 1.19 7.97
N HIS A 133 13.70 1.83 6.82
CA HIS A 133 13.14 1.39 5.51
C HIS A 133 13.52 -0.07 5.17
N ASP A 134 14.64 -0.58 5.69
CA ASP A 134 15.08 -1.96 5.53
C ASP A 134 14.23 -2.97 6.33
N ALA A 135 13.64 -2.57 7.46
CA ALA A 135 12.65 -3.36 8.18
C ALA A 135 11.35 -3.47 7.35
N LEU A 136 10.84 -2.35 6.84
CA LEU A 136 9.67 -2.33 5.96
C LEU A 136 9.89 -3.18 4.70
N LEU A 137 11.06 -3.08 4.05
CA LEU A 137 11.41 -3.92 2.89
C LEU A 137 11.42 -5.42 3.22
N ARG A 138 11.84 -5.82 4.43
CA ARG A 138 11.79 -7.23 4.88
C ARG A 138 10.38 -7.71 5.10
N GLU A 139 9.51 -6.88 5.65
CA GLU A 139 8.09 -7.20 5.82
C GLU A 139 7.39 -7.39 4.46
N LEU A 140 7.58 -6.44 3.54
CA LEU A 140 7.09 -6.55 2.16
C LEU A 140 7.68 -7.78 1.44
N GLY A 141 8.95 -8.09 1.69
CA GLY A 141 9.61 -9.29 1.20
C GLY A 141 8.95 -10.59 1.66
N THR A 142 8.43 -10.61 2.89
CA THR A 142 7.68 -11.74 3.45
C THR A 142 6.33 -11.92 2.73
N ALA A 143 5.61 -10.83 2.48
CA ALA A 143 4.35 -10.84 1.73
C ALA A 143 4.49 -11.31 0.27
N ALA A 144 5.69 -11.20 -0.32
CA ALA A 144 6.00 -11.70 -1.65
C ALA A 144 6.12 -13.25 -1.74
N ALA A 145 5.80 -13.99 -0.67
CA ALA A 145 5.75 -15.46 -0.58
C ALA A 145 6.98 -16.18 -1.17
N GLY A 146 8.17 -15.62 -0.94
CA GLY A 146 9.44 -16.24 -1.32
C GLY A 146 10.08 -15.73 -2.61
N ASP A 147 9.40 -14.89 -3.41
CA ASP A 147 10.03 -14.28 -4.60
C ASP A 147 11.25 -13.40 -4.23
N LEU A 148 11.24 -12.86 -3.02
CA LEU A 148 12.34 -12.10 -2.42
C LEU A 148 13.09 -12.91 -1.35
N ALA A 149 12.97 -14.24 -1.34
CA ALA A 149 13.74 -15.09 -0.44
C ALA A 149 15.25 -14.91 -0.67
N GLY A 150 16.01 -14.85 0.42
CA GLY A 150 17.46 -14.69 0.39
C GLY A 150 17.95 -13.28 -0.01
N VAL A 151 17.05 -12.32 -0.21
CA VAL A 151 17.44 -10.92 -0.38
C VAL A 151 17.85 -10.35 0.97
N VAL A 152 18.97 -9.63 1.00
CA VAL A 152 19.38 -8.81 2.15
C VAL A 152 19.10 -7.36 1.82
N PHE A 153 18.32 -6.68 2.67
CA PHE A 153 18.05 -5.25 2.57
C PHE A 153 18.93 -4.48 3.55
N GLU A 154 19.36 -3.29 3.16
CA GLU A 154 20.18 -2.40 3.98
C GLU A 154 19.75 -0.96 3.73
N GLU A 155 19.60 -0.21 4.82
CA GLU A 155 19.45 1.24 4.80
C GLU A 155 20.77 1.91 5.18
N ILE A 156 21.14 2.95 4.42
CA ILE A 156 22.21 3.87 4.80
C ILE A 156 21.56 5.25 4.98
N ALA A 157 21.40 5.66 6.23
CA ALA A 157 20.84 6.96 6.60
C ALA A 157 21.81 8.11 6.25
N PRO A 158 21.29 9.33 5.99
CA PRO A 158 22.13 10.51 5.87
C PRO A 158 22.80 10.86 7.20
N GLU A 159 23.88 11.64 7.16
CA GLU A 159 24.52 12.15 8.38
C GLU A 159 23.58 13.13 9.09
N PRO A 160 23.29 12.94 10.40
CA PRO A 160 22.23 13.67 11.11
C PRO A 160 22.45 15.20 11.15
N ASP A 161 23.70 15.65 11.13
CA ASP A 161 24.05 17.08 11.31
C ASP A 161 24.17 17.85 9.99
N THR A 162 23.93 17.21 8.84
CA THR A 162 24.13 17.85 7.52
C THR A 162 22.96 18.75 7.07
N GLY A 163 21.88 18.82 7.85
CA GLY A 163 20.72 19.67 7.56
C GLY A 163 19.93 19.24 6.32
N GLY A 164 20.10 17.98 5.91
CA GLY A 164 19.44 17.38 4.76
C GLY A 164 20.36 16.39 4.04
N GLY A 165 19.81 15.24 3.68
CA GLY A 165 20.51 14.23 2.90
C GLY A 165 19.52 13.26 2.26
N ARG A 166 20.04 12.26 1.58
CA ARG A 166 19.22 11.16 1.05
C ARG A 166 19.62 9.88 1.74
N TYR A 167 18.62 9.10 2.10
CA TYR A 167 18.81 7.69 2.41
C TYR A 167 19.27 6.96 1.16
N ARG A 168 20.07 5.92 1.35
CA ARG A 168 20.35 4.94 0.29
C ARG A 168 19.83 3.59 0.70
N LEU A 169 18.88 3.09 -0.07
CA LEU A 169 18.29 1.78 0.11
C LEU A 169 19.02 0.81 -0.82
N ASN A 170 19.64 -0.22 -0.24
CA ASN A 170 20.30 -1.28 -0.98
C ASN A 170 19.56 -2.60 -0.83
N ALA A 171 19.62 -3.41 -1.88
CA ALA A 171 19.27 -4.81 -1.80
C ALA A 171 20.39 -5.65 -2.42
N TYR A 172 20.67 -6.81 -1.80
CA TYR A 172 21.70 -7.75 -2.22
C TYR A 172 21.09 -9.12 -2.44
N ALA A 173 21.27 -9.66 -3.64
CA ALA A 173 20.73 -10.94 -4.05
C ALA A 173 21.47 -11.44 -5.29
N ASP A 174 21.65 -12.75 -5.41
CA ASP A 174 22.16 -13.40 -6.63
C ASP A 174 23.51 -12.82 -7.12
N GLY A 175 24.36 -12.40 -6.17
CA GLY A 175 25.66 -11.77 -6.44
C GLY A 175 25.59 -10.34 -7.00
N LYS A 176 24.40 -9.73 -7.03
CA LYS A 176 24.16 -8.37 -7.50
C LYS A 176 23.74 -7.45 -6.34
N ARG A 177 23.89 -6.15 -6.59
CA ARG A 177 23.40 -5.07 -5.73
C ARG A 177 22.47 -4.16 -6.52
N TRP A 178 21.31 -3.87 -5.97
CA TRP A 178 20.40 -2.81 -6.43
C TRP A 178 20.44 -1.68 -5.42
N SER A 179 20.27 -0.45 -5.90
CA SER A 179 20.35 0.74 -5.07
C SER A 179 19.35 1.79 -5.56
N VAL A 180 18.63 2.39 -4.62
CA VAL A 180 17.69 3.49 -4.85
C VAL A 180 17.97 4.55 -3.78
N ASP A 181 17.97 5.82 -4.18
CA ASP A 181 17.99 6.92 -3.21
C ASP A 181 16.55 7.18 -2.71
N ALA A 182 16.41 7.34 -1.41
CA ALA A 182 15.18 7.75 -0.73
C ALA A 182 15.35 9.17 -0.18
N GLN A 183 14.32 9.98 -0.29
CA GLN A 183 14.30 11.33 0.28
C GLN A 183 14.19 11.25 1.80
N ASP A 184 14.79 12.23 2.46
CA ASP A 184 14.62 12.42 3.89
C ASP A 184 13.40 13.31 4.16
N TYR A 185 12.34 12.68 4.66
CA TYR A 185 11.11 13.37 5.06
C TYR A 185 10.99 13.54 6.58
N GLY A 186 12.12 13.49 7.30
CA GLY A 186 12.14 13.41 8.75
C GLY A 186 11.88 11.98 9.20
N ASP A 187 10.95 11.80 10.12
CA ASP A 187 10.49 10.51 10.63
C ASP A 187 9.44 9.82 9.76
N TRP A 188 9.35 10.15 8.47
CA TRP A 188 8.38 9.57 7.53
C TRP A 188 9.09 8.69 6.50
N TYR A 189 8.50 7.54 6.16
CA TYR A 189 9.01 6.71 5.07
C TYR A 189 8.95 7.43 3.71
N ASP A 190 9.94 7.21 2.84
CA ASP A 190 9.81 7.38 1.38
C ASP A 190 9.27 6.07 0.78
N VAL A 191 7.94 5.93 0.81
CA VAL A 191 7.24 4.71 0.37
C VAL A 191 7.48 4.43 -1.11
N ASP A 192 7.54 5.44 -1.97
CA ASP A 192 7.84 5.24 -3.39
C ASP A 192 9.27 4.70 -3.60
N ALA A 193 10.28 5.21 -2.89
CA ALA A 193 11.62 4.62 -2.96
C ALA A 193 11.65 3.14 -2.55
N VAL A 194 10.93 2.78 -1.48
CA VAL A 194 10.77 1.38 -1.03
C VAL A 194 10.13 0.52 -2.12
N LEU A 195 9.00 0.96 -2.67
CA LEU A 195 8.26 0.22 -3.69
C LEU A 195 9.02 0.12 -5.01
N ARG A 196 9.75 1.17 -5.41
CA ARG A 196 10.62 1.15 -6.60
C ARG A 196 11.72 0.10 -6.47
N LEU A 197 12.41 0.05 -5.32
CA LEU A 197 13.47 -0.94 -5.08
C LEU A 197 12.89 -2.37 -5.09
N ALA A 198 11.83 -2.63 -4.33
CA ALA A 198 11.23 -3.96 -4.25
C ALA A 198 10.67 -4.44 -5.60
N ASN A 199 9.95 -3.59 -6.34
CA ASN A 199 9.45 -3.94 -7.68
C ASN A 199 10.56 -4.11 -8.72
N ALA A 200 11.67 -3.37 -8.61
CA ALA A 200 12.82 -3.58 -9.47
C ALA A 200 13.45 -4.97 -9.25
N LEU A 201 13.56 -5.41 -7.99
CA LEU A 201 14.04 -6.75 -7.65
C LEU A 201 13.12 -7.86 -8.16
N LEU A 202 11.81 -7.74 -7.91
CA LEU A 202 10.81 -8.69 -8.41
C LEU A 202 10.90 -8.83 -9.94
N ARG A 203 11.13 -7.72 -10.64
CA ARG A 203 11.32 -7.71 -12.09
C ARG A 203 12.61 -8.39 -12.52
N ASP A 204 13.75 -8.11 -11.90
CA ASP A 204 15.04 -8.73 -12.28
C ASP A 204 15.03 -10.24 -12.05
N ARG A 205 14.34 -10.70 -10.99
CA ARG A 205 14.12 -12.12 -10.70
C ARG A 205 13.06 -12.81 -11.55
N GLY A 206 12.42 -12.07 -12.46
CA GLY A 206 11.38 -12.62 -13.33
C GLY A 206 10.09 -13.01 -12.60
N SER A 207 9.85 -12.50 -11.39
CA SER A 207 8.56 -12.68 -10.72
C SER A 207 7.47 -11.95 -11.48
N GLU A 208 6.29 -12.56 -11.55
CA GLU A 208 5.07 -11.93 -12.06
C GLU A 208 4.41 -11.02 -11.02
N ARG A 209 4.79 -11.09 -9.74
CA ARG A 209 4.20 -10.30 -8.66
C ARG A 209 4.72 -8.87 -8.66
N ARG A 210 3.87 -7.93 -8.29
CA ARG A 210 4.23 -6.54 -8.05
C ARG A 210 3.63 -6.08 -6.72
N MET A 211 4.26 -5.07 -6.16
CA MET A 211 3.77 -4.34 -5.00
C MET A 211 3.06 -3.09 -5.50
N LEU A 212 1.84 -2.87 -5.03
CA LEU A 212 0.99 -1.73 -5.38
C LEU A 212 0.55 -1.04 -4.09
N LEU A 213 0.80 0.27 -4.00
CA LEU A 213 0.21 1.12 -2.97
C LEU A 213 -1.28 1.32 -3.26
N LEU A 214 -2.13 1.14 -2.26
CA LEU A 214 -3.56 1.43 -2.34
C LEU A 214 -3.86 2.81 -1.77
N ALA A 215 -4.96 3.41 -2.24
CA ALA A 215 -5.45 4.66 -1.69
C ALA A 215 -5.95 4.46 -0.26
N THR A 216 -5.55 5.37 0.62
CA THR A 216 -5.99 5.43 2.02
C THR A 216 -6.57 6.82 2.30
N GLU A 217 -7.38 6.91 3.34
CA GLU A 217 -8.02 8.18 3.76
C GLU A 217 -7.34 8.78 5.00
N ASP A 218 -6.21 8.22 5.41
CA ASP A 218 -5.47 8.60 6.62
C ASP A 218 -3.95 8.54 6.42
N GLN A 219 -3.20 8.62 7.53
CA GLN A 219 -1.73 8.61 7.52
C GLN A 219 -1.10 7.23 7.32
N THR A 220 -1.92 6.19 7.12
CA THR A 220 -1.43 4.83 6.92
C THR A 220 -1.25 4.50 5.45
N ALA A 221 -0.42 3.50 5.17
CA ALA A 221 -0.23 2.96 3.84
C ALA A 221 -0.67 1.49 3.79
N GLU A 222 -1.27 1.12 2.67
CA GLU A 222 -1.63 -0.26 2.35
C GLU A 222 -0.92 -0.71 1.08
N VAL A 223 -0.10 -1.75 1.16
CA VAL A 223 0.64 -2.29 0.02
C VAL A 223 0.21 -3.71 -0.26
N VAL A 224 -0.35 -3.93 -1.45
CA VAL A 224 -0.75 -5.27 -1.93
C VAL A 224 0.37 -5.90 -2.76
N VAL A 225 0.64 -7.19 -2.50
CA VAL A 225 1.61 -7.99 -3.26
C VAL A 225 0.91 -9.11 -4.02
N ALA A 226 0.75 -8.95 -5.33
CA ALA A 226 0.01 -9.91 -6.17
C ALA A 226 0.52 -9.95 -7.62
N PRO A 227 0.15 -10.95 -8.43
CA PRO A 227 0.49 -10.98 -9.84
C PRO A 227 0.08 -9.69 -10.55
N ARG A 228 0.97 -9.15 -11.41
CA ARG A 228 0.76 -7.88 -12.13
C ARG A 228 -0.55 -7.87 -12.91
N ALA A 229 -0.89 -8.99 -13.55
CA ALA A 229 -2.13 -9.13 -14.31
C ALA A 229 -3.37 -9.04 -13.41
N ALA A 230 -3.32 -9.62 -12.21
CA ALA A 230 -4.40 -9.60 -11.23
C ALA A 230 -4.62 -8.19 -10.66
N LEU A 231 -3.54 -7.50 -10.28
CA LEU A 231 -3.60 -6.09 -9.84
C LEU A 231 -4.22 -5.19 -10.91
N ALA A 232 -3.74 -5.30 -12.15
CA ALA A 232 -4.27 -4.50 -13.26
C ALA A 232 -5.76 -4.80 -13.55
N ALA A 233 -6.21 -6.05 -13.36
CA ALA A 233 -7.60 -6.41 -13.53
C ALA A 233 -8.47 -5.85 -12.39
N ALA A 234 -8.02 -5.97 -11.13
CA ALA A 234 -8.73 -5.44 -9.97
C ALA A 234 -8.90 -3.91 -10.05
N LEU A 235 -7.86 -3.18 -10.46
CA LEU A 235 -7.93 -1.73 -10.70
C LEU A 235 -8.95 -1.39 -11.80
N ARG A 236 -8.92 -2.09 -12.94
CA ARG A 236 -9.90 -1.87 -14.03
C ARG A 236 -11.34 -2.16 -13.62
N GLU A 237 -11.54 -3.10 -12.71
CA GLU A 237 -12.87 -3.45 -12.19
C GLU A 237 -13.33 -2.55 -11.05
N GLY A 238 -12.51 -1.59 -10.60
CA GLY A 238 -12.80 -0.74 -9.45
C GLY A 238 -12.87 -1.53 -8.13
N LEU A 239 -12.22 -2.70 -8.07
CA LEU A 239 -12.09 -3.45 -6.83
C LEU A 239 -10.94 -2.95 -5.96
N LEU A 240 -9.94 -2.31 -6.56
CA LEU A 240 -8.85 -1.66 -5.84
C LEU A 240 -8.70 -0.26 -6.39
N GLU A 241 -8.22 0.65 -5.57
CA GLU A 241 -7.83 2.00 -5.95
C GLU A 241 -6.34 2.18 -5.69
N ALA A 242 -5.59 2.67 -6.68
CA ALA A 242 -4.17 2.93 -6.52
C ALA A 242 -3.98 4.20 -5.69
N GLY A 243 -3.08 4.13 -4.71
CA GLY A 243 -2.74 5.27 -3.86
C GLY A 243 -1.70 6.18 -4.48
N ASP A 244 -1.60 7.37 -3.89
CA ASP A 244 -0.50 8.32 -4.08
C ASP A 244 0.37 8.30 -2.82
N ASP A 245 1.67 8.06 -2.99
CA ASP A 245 2.61 7.95 -1.87
C ASP A 245 2.80 9.27 -1.12
N GLU A 246 2.58 10.42 -1.78
CA GLU A 246 2.66 11.71 -1.11
C GLU A 246 1.41 12.01 -0.28
N GLN A 247 0.26 11.50 -0.70
CA GLN A 247 -1.04 11.82 -0.11
C GLN A 247 -1.14 11.39 1.37
N ALA A 248 -0.75 10.16 1.72
CA ALA A 248 -0.82 9.68 3.10
C ALA A 248 0.05 10.53 4.04
N ARG A 249 1.26 10.91 3.60
CA ARG A 249 2.16 11.80 4.33
C ARG A 249 1.57 13.20 4.50
N GLU A 250 0.95 13.75 3.45
CA GLU A 250 0.31 15.07 3.52
C GLU A 250 -0.88 15.08 4.49
N LEU A 251 -1.71 14.03 4.47
CA LEU A 251 -2.84 13.87 5.39
C LEU A 251 -2.38 13.77 6.84
N GLY A 252 -1.33 12.99 7.12
CA GLY A 252 -0.75 12.87 8.47
C GLY A 252 -0.21 14.20 9.00
N ARG A 253 0.59 14.90 8.19
CA ARG A 253 1.11 16.23 8.56
C ARG A 253 0.01 17.26 8.81
N ALA A 254 -1.05 17.24 8.01
CA ALA A 254 -2.19 18.12 8.21
C ALA A 254 -2.93 17.81 9.53
N ALA A 255 -3.09 16.53 9.88
CA ALA A 255 -3.70 16.12 11.14
C ALA A 255 -2.86 16.57 12.36
N GLU A 256 -1.53 16.41 12.29
CA GLU A 256 -0.61 16.91 13.33
C GLU A 256 -0.74 18.42 13.54
N GLU A 257 -0.84 19.20 12.48
CA GLU A 257 -0.96 20.65 12.56
C GLU A 257 -2.23 21.06 13.34
N VAL A 258 -3.34 20.37 13.08
CA VAL A 258 -4.60 20.56 13.82
C VAL A 258 -4.45 20.21 15.29
N VAL A 259 -3.83 19.06 15.61
CA VAL A 259 -3.58 18.65 17.00
C VAL A 259 -2.69 19.67 17.72
N ARG A 260 -1.59 20.09 17.09
CA ARG A 260 -0.65 21.08 17.62
C ARG A 260 -1.32 22.42 17.89
N ALA A 261 -2.17 22.89 16.97
CA ALA A 261 -2.97 24.10 17.16
C ALA A 261 -3.96 23.98 18.32
N SER A 262 -4.57 22.80 18.51
CA SER A 262 -5.52 22.56 19.60
C SER A 262 -4.86 22.54 20.99
N VAL A 263 -3.63 22.02 21.11
CA VAL A 263 -2.86 21.98 22.36
C VAL A 263 -2.27 23.34 22.71
N THR A 264 -1.86 24.11 21.70
CA THR A 264 -1.19 25.41 21.91
C THR A 264 -2.18 26.53 22.24
N LYS A 265 -3.48 26.36 21.93
CA LYS A 265 -4.51 27.33 22.32
C LYS A 265 -4.58 27.36 23.85
N PRO A 266 -4.07 28.41 24.51
CA PRO A 266 -4.14 28.51 25.96
C PRO A 266 -5.61 28.41 26.33
N ALA A 267 -5.95 27.60 27.34
CA ALA A 267 -7.26 27.67 27.95
C ALA A 267 -7.47 29.13 28.32
N ALA A 268 -8.27 29.85 27.53
CA ALA A 268 -8.63 31.22 27.79
C ALA A 268 -9.10 31.21 29.23
N SER A 269 -8.35 31.89 30.10
CA SER A 269 -8.60 31.90 31.53
C SER A 269 -10.09 32.12 31.69
N ALA A 270 -10.76 31.12 32.25
CA ALA A 270 -12.16 31.23 32.58
C ALA A 270 -12.25 32.43 33.53
N GLU A 271 -12.58 33.59 32.97
CA GLU A 271 -13.07 34.72 33.73
C GLU A 271 -14.29 34.16 34.45
N THR A 272 -14.11 33.90 35.73
CA THR A 272 -15.18 33.54 36.64
C THR A 272 -16.25 34.62 36.46
N PRO A 273 -17.47 34.29 36.01
CA PRO A 273 -18.52 35.28 35.91
C PRO A 273 -18.76 35.81 37.32
N SER A 274 -18.36 37.06 37.53
CA SER A 274 -18.57 37.78 38.77
C SER A 274 -20.07 37.85 39.01
N THR A 275 -20.53 37.19 40.07
CA THR A 275 -21.88 37.28 40.60
C THR A 275 -22.15 38.71 41.08
N ALA A 276 -22.57 39.58 40.16
CA ALA A 276 -23.06 40.91 40.47
C ALA A 276 -24.53 41.02 40.04
N THR A 277 -25.39 40.79 41.04
CA THR A 277 -26.62 41.54 41.33
C THR A 277 -27.66 41.72 40.22
N ALA A 278 -28.74 40.94 40.34
CA ALA A 278 -30.03 41.21 39.72
C ALA A 278 -30.57 42.61 40.06
N PRO A 279 -31.31 43.22 39.12
CA PRO A 279 -32.59 43.80 39.50
C PRO A 279 -33.74 43.34 38.60
N ALA A 280 -34.93 43.52 39.16
CA ALA A 280 -36.19 42.95 38.75
C ALA A 280 -36.83 43.62 37.51
N ALA A 281 -37.72 42.84 36.88
CA ALA A 281 -39.08 43.23 36.47
C ALA A 281 -39.33 43.93 35.11
N THR A 282 -39.90 43.10 34.21
CA THR A 282 -41.16 43.28 33.44
C THR A 282 -41.19 43.96 32.05
N ALA A 283 -41.87 43.22 31.15
CA ALA A 283 -42.86 43.63 30.15
C ALA A 283 -42.46 43.68 28.66
N ALA A 284 -43.03 42.70 27.93
CA ALA A 284 -43.65 42.74 26.60
C ALA A 284 -42.83 43.23 25.39
N ASN A 285 -42.70 42.40 24.35
CA ASN A 285 -43.64 42.47 23.21
C ASN A 285 -43.50 41.30 22.22
N GLU A 286 -44.60 41.09 21.50
CA GLU A 286 -44.97 40.04 20.56
C GLU A 286 -44.17 39.97 19.24
N ALA A 287 -44.39 38.82 18.56
CA ALA A 287 -44.46 38.61 17.12
C ALA A 287 -43.15 38.51 16.28
N ALA A 288 -42.86 37.29 15.80
CA ALA A 288 -42.97 36.97 14.37
C ALA A 288 -42.64 35.49 14.14
N ALA A 289 -43.70 34.69 13.99
CA ALA A 289 -43.65 33.37 13.35
C ALA A 289 -43.70 33.53 11.82
N ALA A 290 -43.29 32.46 11.14
CA ALA A 290 -43.39 32.19 9.70
C ALA A 290 -42.20 32.64 8.83
N LYS A 291 -41.43 31.64 8.37
CA LYS A 291 -41.31 31.27 6.94
C LYS A 291 -40.08 30.36 6.75
N ASN A 292 -40.31 29.11 6.37
CA ASN A 292 -39.69 28.49 5.19
C ASN A 292 -40.29 27.10 4.97
N ALA A 293 -41.42 27.13 4.27
CA ALA A 293 -41.95 25.98 3.56
C ALA A 293 -41.17 25.80 2.25
N ALA A 294 -40.93 24.54 1.89
CA ALA A 294 -40.42 24.10 0.61
C ALA A 294 -41.23 24.62 -0.58
N PRO A 295 -40.66 24.62 -1.78
CA PRO A 295 -41.42 24.32 -2.98
C PRO A 295 -40.99 22.98 -3.58
N ALA A 296 -41.93 22.05 -3.60
CA ALA A 296 -42.07 21.10 -4.71
C ALA A 296 -42.70 21.84 -5.90
N ARG A 297 -42.40 21.34 -7.12
CA ARG A 297 -43.05 21.51 -8.45
C ARG A 297 -41.94 21.57 -9.51
N ASP A 298 -42.06 21.06 -10.71
CA ASP A 298 -43.12 20.31 -11.38
C ASP A 298 -42.45 19.60 -12.57
N ALA A 299 -43.01 18.46 -12.94
CA ALA A 299 -42.76 17.82 -14.21
C ALA A 299 -43.33 18.66 -15.36
N ALA A 300 -42.69 18.59 -16.53
CA ALA A 300 -43.37 18.81 -17.80
C ALA A 300 -42.75 17.97 -18.94
N PRO A 301 -43.53 17.64 -19.99
CA PRO A 301 -43.29 16.54 -20.92
C PRO A 301 -42.98 17.00 -22.36
N GLY A 302 -42.68 16.02 -23.24
CA GLY A 302 -42.72 16.15 -24.71
C GLY A 302 -41.35 16.29 -25.37
N GLU A 303 -41.07 15.81 -26.58
CA GLU A 303 -41.85 15.15 -27.63
C GLU A 303 -40.86 14.48 -28.61
N ALA A 304 -41.43 13.72 -29.54
CA ALA A 304 -40.83 12.91 -30.59
C ALA A 304 -39.80 13.61 -31.52
N HIS A 305 -38.88 12.80 -32.08
CA HIS A 305 -38.58 12.73 -33.52
C HIS A 305 -37.87 11.41 -33.87
#